data_AF-A0A6G0Y3N3-F1
#
_entry.id   AF-A0A6G0Y3N3-F1
#
_cell.length_a   1.000
_cell.length_b   1.000
_cell.length_c   1.000
_cell.angle_alpha   90.00
_cell.angle_beta   90.00
_cell.angle_gamma   90.00
#
_symmetry.space_group_name_H-M   'P 1'
#
loop_
_entity.id
_entity.type
_entity.pdbx_description
1 polymer ?
#
loop_
_entity_poly.entity_id
_entity_poly.type
_entity_poly.pdbx_seq_one_letter_code
_entity_poly.pdbx_strand_id
1 'polypeptide(L)'
;MAYQDTHSQTKKVIFHVYNYFKTLAGDKGKPEISNFFRQTREMTAEACGVSLACVKRVCAEGKKLSVGVNQLVAEPSSFKSPRKTYKRAKPMTNLDDFDKEVVRRTVHSFYDNGQYPTSAKILGALHEKINYS
;
A
#
# COMPACT_ATOMS: atom_id res chain seq x y z
N MET A 1 12.69 -19.01 8.39
CA MET A 1 11.33 -19.27 7.87
C MET A 1 10.87 -18.08 7.05
N ALA A 2 10.45 -18.32 5.80
CA ALA A 2 10.02 -17.28 4.87
C ALA A 2 8.79 -16.54 5.38
N TYR A 3 8.77 -15.22 5.16
CA TYR A 3 7.65 -14.34 5.51
C TYR A 3 6.41 -14.73 4.66
N GLN A 4 5.40 -15.32 5.31
CA GLN A 4 4.10 -15.57 4.70
C GLN A 4 3.36 -14.23 4.53
N ASP A 5 3.20 -13.83 3.27
CA ASP A 5 2.40 -12.67 2.88
C ASP A 5 0.96 -12.87 3.37
N THR A 6 0.55 -12.07 4.36
CA THR A 6 -0.77 -12.19 4.99
C THR A 6 -1.68 -11.10 4.43
N HIS A 7 -2.66 -11.52 3.64
CA HIS A 7 -3.63 -10.61 3.02
C HIS A 7 -4.47 -9.87 4.07
N SER A 8 -5.01 -8.69 3.72
CA SER A 8 -5.80 -7.83 4.61
C SER A 8 -6.94 -8.57 5.32
N GLN A 9 -7.67 -9.41 4.59
CA GLN A 9 -8.78 -10.20 5.14
C GLN A 9 -8.30 -11.20 6.19
N THR A 10 -7.18 -11.90 5.96
CA THR A 10 -6.59 -12.82 6.93
C THR A 10 -6.16 -12.08 8.19
N LYS A 11 -5.52 -10.91 8.04
CA LYS A 11 -5.15 -10.06 9.19
C LYS A 11 -6.39 -9.62 9.98
N LYS A 12 -7.49 -9.31 9.30
CA LYS A 12 -8.77 -8.94 9.92
C LYS A 12 -9.33 -10.09 10.77
N VAL A 13 -9.32 -11.32 10.24
CA VAL A 13 -9.75 -12.51 10.99
C VAL A 13 -8.87 -12.74 12.21
N ILE A 14 -7.54 -12.70 12.06
CA ILE A 14 -6.59 -12.86 13.18
C ILE A 14 -6.84 -11.80 14.27
N PHE A 15 -7.04 -10.54 13.88
CA PHE A 15 -7.32 -9.46 14.83
C PHE A 15 -8.67 -9.62 15.53
N HIS A 16 -9.68 -10.13 14.82
CA HIS A 16 -10.99 -10.41 15.40
C HIS A 16 -10.93 -11.53 16.45
N VAL A 17 -10.25 -12.65 16.14
CA VAL A 17 -10.02 -13.75 17.08
C VAL A 17 -9.25 -13.27 18.32
N TYR A 18 -8.19 -12.47 18.11
CA TYR A 18 -7.46 -11.85 19.22
C TYR A 18 -8.38 -11.00 20.11
N ASN A 19 -9.25 -10.17 19.53
CA ASN A 19 -10.17 -9.34 20.30
C ASN A 19 -11.19 -10.18 21.06
N TYR A 20 -11.70 -11.25 20.46
CA TYR A 20 -12.59 -12.19 21.13
C TYR A 20 -11.92 -12.81 22.38
N PHE A 21 -10.72 -13.38 22.24
CA PHE A 21 -9.99 -13.91 23.39
C PHE A 21 -9.65 -12.82 24.42
N LYS A 22 -9.40 -11.59 23.99
CA LYS A 22 -9.17 -10.45 24.89
C LYS A 22 -10.43 -10.11 25.70
N THR A 23 -11.63 -10.22 25.11
CA THR A 23 -12.89 -10.02 25.84
C THR A 23 -13.12 -11.12 26.86
N LEU A 24 -12.82 -12.38 26.53
CA LEU A 24 -12.89 -13.51 27.47
C LEU A 24 -11.89 -13.37 28.62
N ALA A 25 -10.68 -12.88 28.34
CA ALA A 25 -9.68 -12.60 29.36
C ALA A 25 -10.13 -11.53 30.37
N GLY A 26 -11.02 -10.62 29.97
CA GLY A 26 -11.53 -9.54 30.82
C GLY A 26 -12.79 -9.89 31.61
N ASP A 27 -13.41 -11.05 31.37
CA ASP A 27 -14.63 -11.46 32.05
C ASP A 27 -14.35 -11.91 33.49
N LYS A 28 -14.84 -11.14 34.46
CA LYS A 28 -14.68 -11.43 35.90
C LYS A 28 -15.62 -12.54 36.39
N GLY A 29 -16.63 -12.90 35.60
CA GLY A 29 -17.60 -13.94 35.97
C GLY A 29 -17.06 -15.36 35.89
N LYS A 30 -15.94 -15.57 35.18
CA LYS A 30 -15.32 -16.90 34.98
C LYS A 30 -13.79 -16.81 35.10
N PRO A 31 -13.25 -16.86 36.34
CA PRO A 31 -11.83 -16.62 36.59
C PRO A 31 -10.91 -17.67 35.93
N GLU A 32 -11.36 -18.91 35.77
CA GLU A 32 -10.60 -19.97 35.10
C GLU A 32 -10.35 -19.64 33.62
N ILE A 33 -11.39 -19.19 32.92
CA ILE A 33 -11.33 -18.80 31.50
C ILE A 33 -10.51 -17.52 31.35
N SER A 34 -10.70 -16.56 32.25
CA SER A 34 -9.91 -15.31 32.27
C SER A 34 -8.41 -15.59 32.42
N ASN A 35 -8.04 -16.47 33.34
CA ASN A 35 -6.64 -16.85 33.57
C ASN A 35 -6.03 -17.58 32.36
N PHE A 36 -6.79 -18.46 31.70
CA PHE A 36 -6.34 -19.17 30.50
C PHE A 36 -6.05 -18.22 29.33
N PHE A 37 -6.91 -17.23 29.10
CA PHE A 37 -6.74 -16.27 28.00
C PHE A 37 -5.84 -15.07 28.32
N ARG A 38 -5.17 -15.07 29.48
CA ARG A 38 -4.16 -14.05 29.85
C ARG A 38 -2.99 -14.00 28.86
N GLN A 39 -2.66 -15.13 28.23
CA GLN A 39 -1.73 -15.24 27.10
C GLN A 39 -2.45 -15.16 25.73
N THR A 40 -3.35 -14.18 25.58
CA THR A 40 -4.25 -14.02 24.42
C THR A 40 -3.55 -14.18 23.06
N ARG A 41 -2.31 -13.68 22.93
CA ARG A 41 -1.55 -13.70 21.67
C ARG A 41 -1.05 -15.08 21.29
N GLU A 42 -0.69 -15.91 22.27
CA GLU A 42 -0.21 -17.28 22.07
C GLU A 42 -1.40 -18.16 21.66
N MET A 43 -2.52 -18.04 22.38
CA MET A 43 -3.77 -18.71 22.00
C MET A 43 -4.27 -18.32 20.61
N THR A 44 -4.12 -17.06 20.22
CA THR A 44 -4.48 -16.61 18.86
C THR A 44 -3.54 -17.21 17.81
N ALA A 45 -2.24 -17.30 18.10
CA ALA A 45 -1.25 -17.88 17.20
C ALA A 45 -1.57 -19.37 16.95
N GLU A 46 -1.87 -20.10 18.01
CA GLU A 46 -2.29 -21.51 17.95
C GLU A 46 -3.62 -21.67 17.20
N ALA A 47 -4.66 -20.94 17.59
CA ALA A 47 -5.99 -21.05 16.98
C ALA A 47 -6.01 -20.67 15.49
N CYS A 48 -5.21 -19.67 15.08
CA CYS A 48 -5.12 -19.25 13.69
C CYS A 48 -4.02 -19.99 12.89
N GLY A 49 -3.23 -20.87 13.52
CA GLY A 49 -2.13 -21.58 12.86
C GLY A 49 -1.03 -20.65 12.31
N VAL A 50 -0.78 -19.52 12.96
CA VAL A 50 0.21 -18.51 12.54
C VAL A 50 1.29 -18.30 13.59
N SER A 51 2.44 -17.76 13.19
CA SER A 51 3.50 -17.44 14.15
C SER A 51 3.08 -16.33 15.12
N LEU A 52 3.61 -16.39 16.36
CA LEU A 52 3.44 -15.33 17.36
C LEU A 52 3.88 -13.95 16.84
N ALA A 53 4.94 -13.92 16.02
CA ALA A 53 5.42 -12.70 15.38
C ALA A 53 4.39 -12.11 14.38
N CYS A 54 3.62 -12.95 13.69
CA CYS A 54 2.52 -12.49 12.84
C CYS A 54 1.42 -11.84 13.68
N VAL A 55 0.95 -12.51 14.74
CA VAL A 55 -0.08 -11.97 15.65
C VAL A 55 0.37 -10.63 16.26
N LYS A 56 1.61 -10.54 16.75
CA LYS A 56 2.17 -9.29 17.32
C LYS A 56 2.11 -8.13 16.30
N ARG A 57 2.48 -8.38 15.04
CA ARG A 57 2.43 -7.36 13.97
C ARG A 57 1.00 -6.97 13.62
N VAL A 58 0.10 -7.94 13.48
CA VAL A 58 -1.32 -7.69 13.21
C VAL A 58 -1.96 -6.88 14.34
N CYS A 59 -1.71 -7.22 15.61
CA CYS A 59 -2.19 -6.44 16.74
C CYS A 59 -1.63 -5.00 16.74
N ALA A 60 -0.37 -4.81 16.38
CA ALA A 60 0.24 -3.47 16.28
C ALA A 60 -0.39 -2.64 15.15
N GLU A 61 -0.66 -3.27 13.99
CA GLU A 61 -1.38 -2.65 12.87
C GLU A 61 -2.82 -2.32 13.25
N GLY A 62 -3.55 -3.26 13.86
CA GLY A 62 -4.94 -3.11 14.29
C GLY A 62 -5.14 -2.02 15.36
N LYS A 63 -4.21 -1.88 16.30
CA LYS A 63 -4.24 -0.78 17.28
C LYS A 63 -4.15 0.60 16.63
N LYS A 64 -3.32 0.75 15.58
CA LYS A 64 -3.20 2.02 14.84
C LYS A 64 -4.50 2.37 14.12
N LEU A 65 -5.22 1.35 13.62
CA LEU A 65 -6.53 1.52 13.01
C LEU A 65 -7.58 1.99 14.03
N SER A 66 -7.55 1.49 15.27
CA SER A 66 -8.50 1.90 16.32
C SER A 66 -8.28 3.30 16.91
N VAL A 67 -7.07 3.86 16.82
CA VAL A 67 -6.72 5.17 17.41
C VAL A 67 -6.95 6.33 16.43
N GLY A 68 -7.12 6.06 15.13
CA GLY A 68 -7.32 7.06 14.07
C GLY A 68 -8.76 7.58 13.91
N VAL A 69 -9.61 7.48 14.95
CA VAL A 69 -11.00 7.97 14.91
C VAL A 69 -11.03 9.49 15.12
N ASN A 70 -10.62 10.23 14.09
CA ASN A 70 -10.92 11.65 13.89
C ASN A 70 -10.79 12.01 12.41
N GLN A 71 -11.44 11.24 11.53
CA GLN A 71 -11.77 11.75 10.20
C GLN A 71 -13.05 11.10 9.70
N LEU A 72 -14.07 11.96 9.61
CA LEU A 72 -15.36 11.74 8.99
C LEU A 72 -15.14 11.30 7.53
N VAL A 73 -15.87 10.26 7.13
CA VAL A 73 -16.03 9.79 5.73
C VAL A 73 -14.76 9.19 5.09
N ALA A 74 -14.49 7.90 5.36
CA ALA A 74 -13.94 6.95 4.37
C ALA A 74 -13.66 5.59 5.03
N GLU A 75 -14.40 4.56 4.62
CA GLU A 75 -14.10 3.12 4.74
C GLU A 75 -13.73 2.56 6.14
N PRO A 76 -14.22 1.36 6.53
CA PRO A 76 -13.81 0.74 7.78
C PRO A 76 -12.30 0.52 7.75
N SER A 77 -11.57 1.25 8.58
CA SER A 77 -10.11 1.20 8.77
C SER A 77 -9.56 -0.21 8.50
N SER A 78 -9.02 -0.42 7.30
CA SER A 78 -8.74 -1.77 6.78
C SER A 78 -7.27 -2.09 6.88
N PHE A 79 -6.96 -3.34 7.24
CA PHE A 79 -5.60 -3.86 7.21
C PHE A 79 -5.03 -3.70 5.79
N LYS A 80 -3.76 -3.28 5.68
CA LYS A 80 -3.11 -3.14 4.38
C LYS A 80 -2.63 -4.51 3.92
N SER A 81 -3.10 -4.94 2.75
CA SER A 81 -2.49 -6.08 2.06
C SER A 81 -1.07 -5.71 1.65
N PRO A 82 -0.10 -6.63 1.77
CA PRO A 82 1.22 -6.41 1.20
C PRO A 82 1.07 -6.09 -0.28
N ARG A 83 1.51 -4.90 -0.66
CA ARG A 83 1.40 -4.43 -2.03
C ARG A 83 2.59 -4.99 -2.78
N LYS A 84 2.36 -5.69 -3.88
CA LYS A 84 3.40 -5.87 -4.90
C LYS A 84 3.84 -4.47 -5.35
N THR A 85 5.05 -4.08 -5.02
CA THR A 85 5.67 -2.86 -5.56
C THR A 85 5.93 -3.11 -7.04
N TYR A 86 4.93 -2.78 -7.87
CA TYR A 86 5.11 -2.79 -9.31
C TYR A 86 6.15 -1.71 -9.66
N LYS A 87 7.33 -2.15 -10.08
CA LYS A 87 8.37 -1.26 -10.60
C LYS A 87 7.88 -0.74 -11.95
N ARG A 88 7.09 0.33 -11.96
CA ARG A 88 6.80 1.07 -13.20
C ARG A 88 8.14 1.49 -13.79
N ALA A 89 8.34 1.25 -15.08
CA ALA A 89 9.42 1.89 -15.82
C ALA A 89 9.28 3.39 -15.57
N LYS A 90 10.34 4.01 -15.05
CA LYS A 90 10.34 5.46 -14.87
C LYS A 90 10.29 6.06 -16.28
N PRO A 91 9.46 7.09 -16.54
CA PRO A 91 9.60 7.86 -17.77
C PRO A 91 11.06 8.35 -17.86
N MET A 92 11.60 8.42 -19.07
CA MET A 92 12.98 8.87 -19.30
C MET A 92 13.10 10.33 -18.83
N THR A 93 13.56 10.53 -17.60
CA THR A 93 13.66 11.85 -16.97
C THR A 93 15.00 12.53 -17.23
N ASN A 94 15.97 11.78 -17.76
CA ASN A 94 17.32 12.27 -18.01
C ASN A 94 17.42 12.79 -19.46
N LEU A 95 16.69 13.86 -19.76
CA LEU A 95 16.95 14.66 -20.96
C LEU A 95 18.08 15.63 -20.64
N ASP A 96 19.06 15.74 -21.54
CA ASP A 96 20.07 16.79 -21.43
C ASP A 96 19.43 18.17 -21.70
N ASP A 97 20.09 19.24 -21.30
CA ASP A 97 19.60 20.60 -21.51
C ASP A 97 19.48 20.94 -23.01
N PHE A 98 20.35 20.37 -23.84
CA PHE A 98 20.22 20.43 -25.29
C PHE A 98 18.92 19.79 -25.78
N ASP A 99 18.63 18.55 -25.37
CA ASP A 99 17.41 17.83 -25.79
C ASP A 99 16.14 18.55 -25.34
N LYS A 100 16.14 19.12 -24.13
CA LYS A 100 15.02 19.92 -23.62
C LYS A 100 14.76 21.14 -24.51
N GLU A 101 15.81 21.81 -24.98
CA GLU A 101 15.67 22.98 -25.84
C GLU A 101 15.16 22.60 -27.23
N VAL A 102 15.63 21.49 -27.80
CA VAL A 102 15.12 20.97 -29.08
C VAL A 102 13.63 20.64 -29.00
N VAL A 103 13.19 19.99 -27.91
CA VAL A 103 11.78 19.70 -27.66
C VAL A 103 10.97 21.00 -27.52
N ARG A 104 11.46 21.97 -26.73
CA ARG A 104 10.79 23.28 -26.55
C ARG A 104 10.60 24.01 -27.87
N ARG A 105 11.66 24.12 -28.66
CA ARG A 105 11.63 24.82 -29.95
C ARG A 105 10.69 24.14 -30.93
N THR A 106 10.65 22.80 -30.91
CA THR A 106 9.70 22.02 -31.72
C THR A 106 8.26 22.30 -31.29
N VAL A 107 7.97 22.30 -29.98
CA VAL A 107 6.65 22.64 -29.44
C VAL A 107 6.22 24.05 -29.82
N HIS A 108 7.10 25.04 -29.71
CA HIS A 108 6.80 26.42 -30.12
C HIS A 108 6.50 26.52 -31.62
N SER A 109 7.25 25.81 -32.46
CA SER A 109 6.99 25.82 -33.90
C SER A 109 5.60 25.29 -34.28
N PHE A 110 4.97 24.44 -33.47
CA PHE A 110 3.58 24.05 -33.71
C PHE A 110 2.61 25.21 -33.48
N TYR A 111 2.82 25.99 -32.42
CA TYR A 111 2.00 27.16 -32.12
C TYR A 111 2.19 28.28 -33.16
N ASP A 112 3.41 28.51 -33.63
CA ASP A 112 3.69 29.46 -34.71
C ASP A 112 2.93 29.10 -36.00
N ASN A 113 2.72 27.81 -36.23
CA ASN A 113 1.94 27.28 -37.36
C ASN A 113 0.43 27.16 -37.07
N GLY A 114 -0.05 27.64 -35.92
CA GLY A 114 -1.46 27.54 -35.51
C GLY A 114 -1.94 26.13 -35.20
N GLN A 115 -1.03 25.17 -34.99
CA GLN A 115 -1.35 23.78 -34.71
C GLN A 115 -1.16 23.44 -33.23
N TYR A 116 -2.01 22.56 -32.70
CA TYR A 116 -1.85 22.09 -31.32
C TYR A 116 -0.78 20.99 -31.24
N PRO A 117 0.25 21.14 -30.37
CA PRO A 117 1.28 20.14 -30.20
C PRO A 117 0.73 18.94 -29.42
N THR A 118 0.73 17.77 -30.05
CA THR A 118 0.38 16.48 -29.43
C THR A 118 1.64 15.63 -29.32
N SER A 119 1.74 14.76 -28.31
CA SER A 119 2.92 13.88 -28.11
C SER A 119 3.30 13.11 -29.38
N ALA A 120 2.32 12.56 -30.11
CA ALA A 120 2.56 11.86 -31.38
C ALA A 120 3.12 12.77 -32.48
N LYS A 121 2.65 14.02 -32.58
CA LYS A 121 3.13 15.01 -33.56
C LYS A 121 4.53 15.50 -33.25
N ILE A 122 4.80 15.75 -31.96
CA ILE A 122 6.13 16.16 -31.49
C ILE A 122 7.12 15.03 -31.76
N LEU A 123 6.77 13.79 -31.45
CA LEU A 123 7.62 12.63 -31.71
C LEU A 123 7.93 12.47 -33.20
N GLY A 124 6.90 12.55 -34.07
CA GLY A 124 7.10 12.53 -35.53
C GLY A 124 8.02 13.65 -36.03
N ALA A 125 7.78 14.89 -35.59
CA ALA A 125 8.62 16.03 -35.98
C ALA A 125 10.07 15.94 -35.48
N LEU A 126 10.30 15.32 -34.31
CA LEU A 126 11.65 15.08 -33.79
C LEU A 126 12.36 13.96 -34.56
N HIS A 127 11.66 12.88 -34.92
CA HIS A 127 12.22 11.85 -35.82
C HIS A 127 12.63 12.47 -37.16
N GLU A 128 11.80 13.31 -37.76
CA GLU A 128 12.10 13.95 -39.06
C GLU A 128 13.26 14.96 -39.00
N LYS A 129 13.33 15.79 -37.95
CA LYS A 129 14.32 16.88 -37.86
C LYS A 129 15.70 16.44 -37.43
N ILE A 130 15.80 15.47 -36.52
CA ILE A 130 17.06 15.12 -35.87
C ILE A 130 17.32 13.60 -35.83
N ASN A 131 16.51 12.79 -36.50
CA ASN A 131 16.57 11.32 -36.40
C ASN A 131 16.58 10.85 -34.95
N TYR A 132 15.75 11.49 -34.11
CA TYR A 132 15.59 11.10 -32.71
C TYR A 132 15.24 9.61 -32.64
N SER A 133 15.83 8.83 -31.73
CA SER A 133 15.59 7.37 -31.60
C SER A 133 15.05 7.01 -30.23
#